data_AF-A0A497WQN4-F1
#
_entry.id   AF-A0A497WQN4-F1
#
_cell.length_a   1.000
_cell.length_b   1.000
_cell.length_c   1.000
_cell.angle_alpha   90.00
_cell.angle_beta   90.00
_cell.angle_gamma   90.00
#
_symmetry.space_group_name_H-M   'P 1'
#
loop_
_entity.id
_entity.type
_entity.pdbx_description
1 polymer ?
#
loop_
_entity_poly.entity_id
_entity_poly.type
_entity_poly.pdbx_seq_one_letter_code
_entity_poly.pdbx_strand_id
1 'polypeptide(L)' 'MMKRFSVRNLNEDAIDMLAEIKAEERRELGAILEDCINTYWQDLFGDDDVDDLTEAA' A
#
# COMPACT_ATOMS: atom_id res chain seq x y z
N MET A 1 4.83 15.71 8.45
CA MET A 1 4.11 15.33 9.68
C MET A 1 3.63 13.90 9.49
N MET A 2 4.12 12.93 10.27
CA MET A 2 3.69 11.53 10.12
C MET A 2 2.24 11.41 10.62
N LYS A 3 1.29 11.20 9.69
CA LYS A 3 -0.11 10.92 10.06
C LYS A 3 -0.17 9.53 10.66
N ARG A 4 -0.64 9.42 11.90
CA ARG A 4 -0.77 8.14 12.59
C ARG A 4 -2.14 7.55 12.26
N PHE A 5 -2.16 6.51 11.45
CA PHE A 5 -3.40 5.80 11.09
C PHE A 5 -3.63 4.63 12.04
N SER A 6 -4.90 4.42 12.41
CA SER A 6 -5.33 3.24 13.17
C SER A 6 -6.36 2.51 12.33
N VAL A 7 -6.02 1.30 11.91
CA VAL A 7 -6.91 0.39 11.20
C VAL A 7 -7.48 -0.60 12.22
N ARG A 8 -8.78 -0.86 12.15
CA ARG A 8 -9.51 -1.76 13.08
C ARG A 8 -10.24 -2.83 12.27
N ASN A 9 -10.67 -3.89 12.96
CA ASN A 9 -11.40 -5.02 12.36
C ASN A 9 -10.59 -5.74 11.26
N LEU A 10 -9.29 -5.90 11.50
CA LEU A 10 -8.43 -6.71 10.63
C LEU A 10 -8.58 -8.18 10.97
N ASN A 11 -8.46 -9.03 9.94
CA ASN A 11 -8.36 -10.48 10.14
C ASN A 11 -7.06 -10.81 10.89
N GLU A 12 -7.13 -11.71 11.87
CA GLU A 12 -6.00 -12.18 12.67
C GLU A 12 -4.90 -12.79 11.77
N ASP A 13 -5.28 -13.57 10.76
CA ASP A 13 -4.32 -14.14 9.79
C ASP A 13 -3.52 -13.06 9.05
N ALA A 14 -4.17 -11.92 8.75
CA ALA A 14 -3.50 -10.80 8.08
C ALA A 14 -2.56 -10.06 9.02
N ILE A 15 -2.86 -10.02 10.32
CA ILE A 15 -1.98 -9.44 11.34
C ILE A 15 -0.72 -10.29 11.49
N ASP A 16 -0.87 -11.61 11.54
CA ASP A 16 0.27 -12.54 11.65
C ASP A 16 1.19 -12.44 10.44
N MET A 17 0.62 -12.43 9.23
CA MET A 17 1.39 -12.22 8.00
C MET A 17 2.14 -10.89 7.99
N LEU A 18 1.51 -9.80 8.44
CA LEU A 18 2.17 -8.48 8.55
C LEU A 18 3.31 -8.49 9.58
N ALA A 19 3.16 -9.23 10.67
CA ALA A 19 4.20 -9.36 11.70
C ALA A 19 5.43 -10.13 11.17
N GLU A 20 5.21 -11.19 10.38
CA GLU A 20 6.26 -11.94 9.70
C GLU A 20 7.05 -11.05 8.72
N ILE A 21 6.35 -10.31 7.84
CA ILE A 21 6.97 -9.38 6.88
C ILE A 21 7.78 -8.30 7.60
N LYS A 22 7.23 -7.73 8.69
CA LYS A 22 7.95 -6.75 9.51
C LYS A 22 9.26 -7.33 10.07
N ALA A 23 9.24 -8.58 10.52
CA ALA A 23 10.40 -9.24 11.09
C ALA A 23 11.48 -9.54 10.03
N GLU A 24 11.06 -9.94 8.83
CA GLU A 24 11.94 -10.22 7.69
C GLU A 24 12.58 -8.93 7.15
N GLU A 25 11.77 -7.91 6.85
CA GLU A 25 12.25 -6.66 6.25
C GLU A 25 12.92 -5.72 7.26
N ARG A 26 12.69 -5.92 8.56
CA ARG A 26 13.13 -5.04 9.65
C ARG A 26 12.70 -3.59 9.46
N ARG A 27 11.50 -3.39 8.90
CA ARG A 27 10.91 -2.08 8.60
C ARG A 27 9.73 -1.75 9.52
N GLU A 28 9.33 -0.48 9.52
CA GLU A 28 8.12 -0.07 10.22
C GLU A 28 6.86 -0.51 9.47
N LEU A 29 5.86 -1.00 10.21
CA LEU A 29 4.60 -1.50 9.64
C LEU A 29 3.88 -0.42 8.81
N GLY A 30 3.99 0.85 9.22
CA GLY A 30 3.39 1.96 8.48
C GLY A 30 3.98 2.09 7.07
N ALA A 31 5.28 1.89 6.91
CA ALA A 31 5.93 1.97 5.59
C ALA A 31 5.58 0.76 4.71
N ILE A 32 5.53 -0.43 5.31
CA ILE A 32 5.10 -1.65 4.60
C ILE A 32 3.66 -1.49 4.10
N LEU A 33 2.74 -1.01 4.96
CA LEU A 33 1.36 -0.78 4.58
C LEU A 33 1.22 0.30 3.50
N GLU A 34 2.01 1.36 3.58
CA GLU A 34 2.04 2.41 2.55
C GLU A 34 2.45 1.85 1.19
N ASP A 35 3.51 1.02 1.14
CA ASP A 35 3.93 0.34 -0.09
C ASP A 35 2.81 -0.56 -0.63
N CYS A 36 2.20 -1.40 0.22
CA CYS A 36 1.11 -2.28 -0.20
C CYS A 36 -0.10 -1.50 -0.74
N ILE A 37 -0.48 -0.39 -0.10
CA ILE A 37 -1.59 0.45 -0.55
C ILE A 37 -1.26 1.09 -1.90
N ASN A 38 -0.04 1.61 -2.07
CA ASN A 38 0.39 2.23 -3.32
C ASN A 38 0.42 1.21 -4.46
N THR A 39 0.98 0.03 -4.24
CA THR A 39 1.00 -1.06 -5.23
C THR A 39 -0.41 -1.49 -5.59
N TYR A 40 -1.30 -1.69 -4.62
CA TYR A 40 -2.70 -2.04 -4.89
C TYR A 40 -3.41 -0.95 -5.70
N TRP A 41 -3.19 0.32 -5.37
CA TRP A 41 -3.79 1.43 -6.10
C TRP A 41 -3.29 1.51 -7.54
N GLN A 42 -1.99 1.31 -7.77
CA GLN A 42 -1.43 1.25 -9.12
C GLN A 42 -1.91 0.05 -9.92
N ASP A 43 -2.04 -1.13 -9.29
CA ASP A 43 -2.55 -2.33 -9.95
C ASP A 43 -4.03 -2.18 -10.36
N LEU A 44 -4.83 -1.51 -9.52
CA LEU A 44 -6.26 -1.35 -9.76
C LEU A 44 -6.61 -0.16 -10.67
N PHE A 45 -5.84 0.92 -10.61
CA PHE A 45 -6.15 2.18 -11.29
C PHE A 45 -5.06 2.67 -12.26
N GLY A 46 -3.85 2.10 -12.22
CA GLY A 46 -2.71 2.57 -13.00
C GLY A 46 -2.72 2.13 -14.47
N ASP A 47 -3.51 1.12 -14.84
CA ASP A 47 -3.62 0.63 -16.21
C ASP A 47 -4.63 1.44 -17.08
N ASP A 48 -5.46 2.30 -16.48
CA ASP A 48 -6.46 3.12 -17.20
C ASP A 48 -5.95 4.53 -17.61
N ASP A 49 -4.74 4.93 -17.19
CA ASP A 49 -4.21 6.30 -17.37
C ASP A 49 -3.01 6.39 -18.35
N VAL A 50 -2.95 5.53 -19.38
CA VAL A 50 -1.86 5.57 -20.39
C VAL A 50 -2.30 6.08 -21.78
N ASP A 51 -3.52 6.59 -21.97
CA ASP A 51 -4.00 6.97 -23.32
C ASP A 51 -4.66 8.36 -23.47
N ASP A 52 -4.59 9.29 -22.49
CA ASP A 52 -5.31 10.59 -22.65
C ASP A 52 -4.58 11.86 -22.17
N LEU A 53 -3.25 11.96 -22.31
CA LEU A 53 -2.54 13.23 -22.05
C LEU A 53 -1.42 13.62 -23.05
N THR A 54 -1.35 13.01 -24.25
CA THR A 54 -0.38 13.45 -25.29
C THR A 54 -0.97 14.22 -26.47
N GLU A 55 -2.24 14.62 -26.45
CA GLU A 55 -2.79 15.53 -27.47
C GLU A 55 -3.56 16.71 -26.87
N ALA A 56 -2.82 17.72 -26.41
CA ALA A 56 -3.27 19.11 -26.48
C ALA A 56 -2.08 19.98 -26.91
N ALA A 57 -1.82 19.92 -28.22
CA ALA A 57 -0.97 20.84 -28.97
C ALA A 57 -1.66 22.21 -29.15
#